data_AF-U2QX89-F1
#
_entry.id   AF-U2QX89-F1
#
_cell.length_a   1.000
_cell.length_b   1.000
_cell.length_c   1.000
_cell.angle_alpha   90.00
_cell.angle_beta   90.00
_cell.angle_gamma   90.00
#
_symmetry.space_group_name_H-M   'P 1'
#
loop_
_entity.id
_entity.type
_entity.pdbx_description
1 polymer ?
#
loop_
_entity_poly.entity_id
_entity_poly.type
_entity_poly.pdbx_seq_one_letter_code
_entity_poly.pdbx_strand_id
1 'polypeptide(L)'
;MENLEKMRGANNKSKNNLRKNILINSDDFNRVNIYAKKVGISFSEIVRTATLKYVEEQENLDLAAFLRANCPSVPENEEYEIIEALNNLDEDDLGEEISLERFLQGSL
;
A
#
# COMPACT_ATOMS: atom_id res chain seq x y z
N MET A 1 -1.92 -51.44 17.69
CA MET A 1 -0.80 -50.64 18.23
C MET A 1 -0.18 -49.69 17.21
N GLU A 2 -0.72 -49.57 15.98
CA GLU A 2 -0.16 -48.69 14.94
C GLU A 2 -0.96 -47.39 14.71
N ASN A 3 -2.10 -47.22 15.40
CA ASN A 3 -2.99 -46.05 15.21
C ASN A 3 -2.96 -45.02 16.34
N LEU A 4 -1.94 -45.04 17.21
CA LEU A 4 -1.78 -44.03 18.26
C LEU A 4 -0.70 -42.97 17.95
N GLU A 5 0.13 -43.16 16.91
CA GLU A 5 1.15 -42.17 16.52
C GLU A 5 0.68 -41.17 15.45
N LYS A 6 -0.43 -41.43 14.74
CA LYS A 6 -0.97 -40.51 13.72
C LYS A 6 -1.81 -39.34 14.26
N MET A 7 -2.00 -39.24 15.58
CA MET A 7 -2.77 -38.17 16.23
C MET A 7 -1.90 -37.24 17.10
N ARG A 8 -0.58 -37.18 16.85
CA ARG A 8 0.36 -36.27 17.54
C ARG A 8 0.95 -35.19 16.65
N GLY A 9 0.32 -34.89 15.52
CA GLY A 9 0.49 -33.62 14.82
C GLY A 9 -0.23 -32.49 15.57
N ALA A 10 0.17 -32.22 16.80
CA ALA A 10 -0.29 -31.05 17.53
C ALA A 10 0.05 -29.82 16.68
N ASN A 11 -0.97 -29.15 16.20
CA ASN A 11 -0.94 -27.80 15.64
C ASN A 11 -0.40 -26.83 16.70
N ASN A 12 0.90 -26.87 16.98
CA ASN A 12 1.62 -25.75 17.56
C ASN A 12 1.87 -24.79 16.40
N LYS A 13 0.87 -23.95 16.10
CA LYS A 13 1.14 -22.63 15.50
C LYS A 13 2.07 -21.92 16.48
N SER A 14 3.38 -22.12 16.31
CA SER A 14 4.39 -21.22 16.85
C SER A 14 3.95 -19.80 16.47
N LYS A 15 3.66 -18.96 17.47
CA LYS A 15 3.63 -17.52 17.27
C LYS A 15 5.02 -17.15 16.75
N ASN A 16 5.17 -17.05 15.44
CA ASN A 16 6.45 -16.86 14.76
C ASN A 16 6.97 -15.43 14.96
N ASN A 17 7.37 -15.11 16.19
CA ASN A 17 8.08 -13.87 16.49
C ASN A 17 9.48 -13.99 15.89
N LEU A 18 9.79 -13.14 14.90
CA LEU A 18 11.11 -13.06 14.28
C LEU A 18 11.93 -11.95 14.93
N ARG A 19 13.16 -12.26 15.33
CA ARG A 19 14.12 -11.24 15.79
C ARG A 19 14.87 -10.69 14.59
N LYS A 20 14.87 -9.36 14.45
CA LYS A 20 15.63 -8.64 13.44
C LYS A 20 16.50 -7.58 14.13
N ASN A 21 17.76 -7.50 13.69
CA ASN A 21 18.67 -6.47 14.13
C ASN A 21 18.57 -5.29 13.16
N ILE A 22 18.64 -4.07 13.68
CA ILE A 22 18.62 -2.84 12.89
C ILE A 22 19.85 -2.00 13.24
N LEU A 23 20.37 -1.28 12.25
CA LEU A 23 21.35 -0.23 12.47
C LEU A 23 20.61 1.09 12.64
N ILE A 24 20.90 1.82 13.72
CA ILE A 24 20.30 3.11 14.05
C ILE A 24 21.40 3.96 14.69
N ASN A 25 21.40 5.27 14.43
CA ASN A 25 22.35 6.16 15.10
C ASN A 25 22.03 6.29 16.60
N SER A 26 23.01 6.76 17.37
CA SER A 26 22.88 6.89 18.83
C SER A 26 21.75 7.82 19.25
N ASP A 27 21.55 8.90 18.51
CA ASP A 27 20.66 9.99 18.92
C ASP A 27 19.20 9.59 18.75
N ASP A 28 18.87 8.95 17.63
CA ASP A 28 17.55 8.39 17.35
C ASP A 28 17.24 7.25 18.32
N PHE A 29 18.20 6.36 18.59
CA PHE A 29 18.03 5.32 19.59
C PHE A 29 17.71 5.93 20.96
N ASN A 30 18.48 6.92 21.40
CA ASN A 30 18.30 7.57 22.69
C ASN A 30 16.94 8.23 22.80
N ARG A 31 16.53 8.97 21.76
CA ARG A 31 15.22 9.63 21.71
C ARG A 31 14.07 8.63 21.86
N VAL A 32 14.09 7.55 21.07
CA VAL A 32 13.05 6.51 21.12
C VAL A 32 13.08 5.76 22.46
N ASN A 33 14.27 5.42 22.97
CA ASN A 33 14.43 4.67 24.21
C ASN A 33 14.00 5.48 25.44
N ILE A 34 14.28 6.79 25.50
CA ILE A 34 13.80 7.68 26.56
C ILE A 34 12.28 7.70 26.58
N TYR A 35 11.65 7.84 25.40
CA TYR A 35 10.20 7.80 25.29
C TYR A 35 9.63 6.44 25.73
N ALA A 36 10.20 5.33 25.25
CA ALA A 36 9.78 3.98 25.60
C ALA A 36 9.79 3.76 27.13
N LYS A 37 10.87 4.20 27.80
CA LYS A 37 10.97 4.18 29.26
C LYS A 37 9.91 5.03 29.94
N LYS A 38 9.65 6.25 29.44
CA LYS A 38 8.64 7.16 30.00
C LYS A 38 7.23 6.56 29.98
N VAL A 39 6.90 5.79 28.94
CA VAL A 39 5.58 5.16 28.79
C VAL A 39 5.53 3.71 29.24
N GLY A 40 6.64 3.18 29.80
CA GLY A 40 6.68 1.86 30.42
C GLY A 40 6.69 0.68 29.43
N ILE A 41 7.14 0.87 28.19
CA ILE A 41 7.20 -0.21 27.19
C ILE A 41 8.61 -0.37 26.60
N SER A 42 8.84 -1.48 25.90
CA SER A 42 10.16 -1.76 25.32
C SER A 42 10.40 -0.96 24.04
N PHE A 43 11.67 -0.72 23.72
CA PHE A 43 12.07 -0.14 22.43
C PHE A 43 11.49 -0.93 21.24
N SER A 44 11.56 -2.26 21.29
CA SER A 44 11.01 -3.13 20.23
C SER A 44 9.50 -3.02 20.10
N GLU A 45 8.78 -2.71 21.18
CA GLU A 45 7.34 -2.45 21.15
C GLU A 45 7.04 -1.16 20.37
N ILE A 46 7.74 -0.07 20.71
CA ILE A 46 7.61 1.20 20.00
C ILE A 46 7.91 1.03 18.52
N VAL A 47 9.05 0.41 18.17
CA VAL A 47 9.44 0.21 16.78
C VAL A 47 8.39 -0.61 16.04
N ARG A 48 7.91 -1.71 16.63
CA ARG A 48 6.90 -2.55 15.99
C ARG A 48 5.60 -1.77 15.73
N THR A 49 5.08 -1.06 16.74
CA THR A 49 3.83 -0.31 16.61
C THR A 49 3.96 0.86 15.64
N ALA A 50 5.06 1.61 15.70
CA ALA A 50 5.30 2.72 14.79
C ALA A 50 5.44 2.25 13.34
N THR A 51 6.19 1.17 13.09
CA THR A 51 6.35 0.61 11.74
C THR A 51 5.02 0.11 11.17
N LEU A 52 4.22 -0.62 11.96
CA LEU A 52 2.90 -1.09 11.50
C LEU A 52 1.98 0.07 11.17
N LYS A 53 1.92 1.08 12.03
CA LYS A 53 1.12 2.28 11.79
C LYS A 53 1.56 3.02 10.53
N TYR A 54 2.87 3.17 10.31
CA TYR A 54 3.38 3.78 9.09
C TYR A 54 2.94 3.00 7.84
N VAL A 55 3.04 1.67 7.85
CA VAL A 55 2.60 0.83 6.72
C VAL A 55 1.10 1.00 6.48
N GLU A 56 0.27 0.93 7.52
CA GLU A 56 -1.18 1.15 7.40
C GLU A 56 -1.50 2.54 6.84
N GLU A 57 -0.81 3.59 7.28
CA GLU A 57 -0.97 4.95 6.75
C GLU A 57 -0.59 5.04 5.27
N GLN A 58 0.46 4.34 4.83
CA GLN A 58 0.86 4.31 3.42
C GLN A 58 -0.09 3.48 2.56
N GLU A 59 -0.61 2.37 3.06
CA GLU A 59 -1.57 1.53 2.33
C GLU A 59 -2.94 2.21 2.20
N ASN A 60 -3.32 3.02 3.18
CA ASN A 60 -4.56 3.81 3.15
C ASN A 60 -4.39 5.19 2.52
N LEU A 61 -3.21 5.51 1.99
CA LEU A 61 -2.99 6.77 1.30
C LEU A 61 -3.86 6.78 0.04
N ASP A 62 -4.69 7.82 -0.10
CA ASP A 62 -5.48 8.05 -1.30
C ASP A 62 -4.58 7.93 -2.54
N LEU A 63 -4.97 7.10 -3.52
CA LEU A 63 -4.18 6.82 -4.72
C LEU A 63 -3.78 8.12 -5.40
N ALA A 64 -4.67 9.12 -5.43
CA ALA A 64 -4.36 10.42 -6.01
C ALA A 64 -3.29 11.19 -5.20
N ALA A 65 -3.32 11.10 -3.87
CA ALA A 65 -2.28 11.67 -3.01
C ALA A 65 -0.93 10.95 -3.17
N PHE A 66 -0.95 9.62 -3.32
CA PHE A 66 0.25 8.81 -3.55
C PHE A 66 0.90 9.17 -4.90
N LEU A 67 0.10 9.23 -5.97
CA LEU A 67 0.57 9.60 -7.30
C LEU A 67 1.16 11.01 -7.31
N ARG A 68 0.51 12.00 -6.68
CA ARG A 68 1.06 13.36 -6.57
C ARG A 68 2.40 13.44 -5.83
N ALA A 69 2.60 12.58 -4.82
CA ALA A 69 3.82 12.60 -4.01
C ALA A 69 4.99 11.83 -4.65
N ASN A 70 4.72 10.85 -5.52
CA ASN A 70 5.73 9.89 -6.00
C ASN A 70 5.87 9.84 -7.52
N CYS A 71 4.90 10.33 -8.29
CA CYS A 71 4.95 10.39 -9.75
C CYS A 71 5.13 11.85 -10.17
N PRO A 72 6.24 12.21 -10.85
CA PRO A 72 6.37 13.54 -11.44
C PRO A 72 5.30 13.75 -12.52
N SER A 73 4.89 15.01 -12.70
CA SER A 73 3.97 15.37 -13.78
C SER A 73 4.54 14.94 -15.13
N VAL A 74 3.66 14.42 -15.97
CA VAL A 74 3.97 14.07 -17.35
C VAL A 74 4.32 15.37 -18.11
N PRO A 75 5.30 15.35 -19.03
CA PRO A 75 5.59 16.50 -19.87
C PRO A 75 4.37 16.96 -20.68
N GLU A 76 4.20 18.27 -20.88
CA GLU A 76 3.03 18.83 -21.60
C GLU A 76 2.83 18.21 -23.00
N ASN A 77 3.91 17.83 -23.68
CA ASN A 77 3.84 17.20 -25.00
C ASN A 77 3.32 15.76 -24.98
N GLU A 78 3.46 15.05 -23.86
CA GLU A 78 2.91 13.71 -23.68
C GLU A 78 1.44 13.76 -23.21
N GLU A 79 1.02 14.85 -22.56
CA GLU A 79 -0.35 15.04 -22.09
C GLU A 79 -1.27 15.69 -23.15
N TYR A 80 -0.71 16.19 -24.25
CA TYR A 80 -1.43 16.96 -25.27
C TYR A 80 -2.69 16.24 -25.80
N GLU A 81 -2.59 14.95 -26.15
CA GLU A 81 -3.72 14.18 -26.69
C GLU A 81 -4.86 14.04 -25.67
N ILE A 82 -4.52 13.93 -24.38
CA ILE A 82 -5.49 13.81 -23.29
C ILE A 82 -6.18 15.16 -23.07
N ILE A 83 -5.42 16.27 -23.05
CA ILE A 83 -5.97 17.62 -22.90
C ILE A 83 -6.87 17.97 -24.09
N GLU A 84 -6.47 17.62 -25.30
CA GLU A 84 -7.28 17.80 -26.50
C GLU A 84 -8.59 17.00 -26.43
N ALA A 85 -8.53 15.74 -26.00
CA ALA A 85 -9.74 14.93 -25.81
C ALA A 85 -10.68 15.51 -24.76
N LEU A 86 -10.15 16.01 -23.64
CA LEU A 86 -10.93 16.64 -22.56
C LEU A 86 -11.57 17.96 -23.01
N ASN A 87 -10.86 18.78 -23.77
CA ASN A 87 -11.39 20.06 -24.27
C ASN A 87 -12.52 19.88 -25.29
N ASN A 88 -12.52 18.75 -26.00
CA ASN A 88 -13.55 18.41 -26.99
C ASN A 88 -14.66 17.52 -26.41
N LEU A 89 -14.65 17.29 -25.10
CA LEU A 89 -15.62 16.45 -24.42
C LEU A 89 -16.93 17.24 -24.26
N ASP A 90 -18.02 16.71 -24.79
CA ASP A 90 -19.36 17.25 -24.57
C ASP A 90 -19.88 16.71 -23.23
N GLU A 91 -19.89 17.55 -22.19
CA GLU A 91 -20.31 17.17 -20.84
C GLU A 91 -21.81 16.82 -20.76
N ASP A 92 -22.62 17.27 -21.73
CA ASP A 92 -24.05 16.99 -21.82
C ASP A 92 -24.36 15.75 -22.68
N ASP A 93 -23.35 15.17 -23.35
CA ASP A 93 -23.50 13.92 -24.10
C ASP A 93 -23.50 12.72 -23.13
N LEU A 94 -24.68 12.09 -23.01
CA LEU A 94 -24.87 10.89 -22.18
C LEU A 94 -24.12 9.66 -22.75
N GLY A 95 -23.62 9.77 -23.97
CA GLY A 95 -23.03 8.68 -24.72
C GLY A 95 -24.07 7.67 -25.19
N GLU A 96 -23.68 6.83 -26.15
CA GLU A 96 -24.48 5.69 -26.60
C GLU A 96 -23.70 4.40 -26.32
N GLU A 97 -24.36 3.38 -25.76
CA GLU A 97 -23.76 2.05 -25.65
C GLU A 97 -23.59 1.47 -27.06
N ILE A 98 -22.34 1.19 -27.45
CA ILE A 98 -22.05 0.53 -28.73
C ILE A 98 -21.79 -0.96 -28.52
N SER A 99 -22.37 -1.80 -29.38
CA SER A 99 -22.04 -3.23 -29.40
C SER A 99 -20.72 -3.48 -30.13
N LEU A 100 -20.07 -4.60 -29.82
CA LEU A 100 -18.82 -5.00 -30.48
C LEU A 100 -19.00 -5.19 -31.99
N GLU A 101 -20.17 -5.68 -32.40
CA GLU A 101 -20.50 -5.87 -33.82
C GLU A 101 -20.58 -4.53 -34.55
N ARG A 102 -21.17 -3.50 -33.92
CA ARG A 102 -21.25 -2.14 -34.49
C ARG A 102 -19.86 -1.50 -34.60
N PHE A 103 -19.03 -1.64 -33.56
CA PHE A 103 -17.65 -1.12 -33.57
C PHE A 103 -16.81 -1.73 -34.70
N LEU A 104 -16.88 -3.06 -34.87
CA LEU A 104 -16.08 -3.79 -35.86
C LEU A 104 -16.52 -3.54 -37.32
N GLN A 105 -17.74 -3.03 -37.53
CA GLN A 105 -18.26 -2.72 -38.86
C GLN A 105 -17.86 -1.32 -39.36
N GLY A 106 -17.17 -0.51 -38.53
CA GLY A 106 -16.64 0.80 -38.93
C GLY A 106 -17.70 1.87 -39.18
N SER A 107 -18.93 1.65 -38.72
CA SER A 107 -20.02 2.63 -38.72
C SER A 107 -20.04 3.39 -37.39
N LEU A 108 -19.04 4.24 -37.21
CA LEU A 108 -18.98 5.29 -36.19
C LEU A 108 -19.23 6.65 -36.86
#